data_AF-A0A8S3I5Z4-F1
#
_entry.id   AF-A0A8S3I5Z4-F1
#
_cell.length_a   1.000
_cell.length_b   1.000
_cell.length_c   1.000
_cell.angle_alpha   90.00
_cell.angle_beta   90.00
_cell.angle_gamma   90.00
#
_symmetry.space_group_name_H-M   'P 1'
#
loop_
_entity.id
_entity.type
_entity.pdbx_description
1 polymer ?
#
loop_
_entity_poly.entity_id
_entity_poly.type
_entity_poly.pdbx_seq_one_letter_code
_entity_poly.pdbx_strand_id
1 'polypeptide(L)'
;DEILCQICKQLNDHPAMRDKKSRNPEKSEQREKSYMRGWFLLCLCLYSFPPGSNLVRFLRNFVQNGPPNLANFAEFVLRRTYVNGSRNEPLSMEEINAIQKASPLQINVKVIHSVETLPICCDAATIAEEACTELARQLNITETFGWSLFAESNSEGYSIGFNKDHLFDILSRLEMGQIQKGEDPRNVDITFIFCKQLFAPWENLDDDPISIDLIYEQIINGM
;
A
#
# COMPACT_ATOMS: atom_id res chain seq x y z
N ASP A 1 -0.85 -1.86 -20.89
CA ASP A 1 -0.16 -1.02 -21.90
C ASP A 1 -1.00 0.12 -22.44
N GLU A 2 -2.15 -0.15 -23.08
CA GLU A 2 -3.01 0.90 -23.67
C GLU A 2 -3.33 2.05 -22.69
N ILE A 3 -3.78 1.73 -21.47
CA ILE A 3 -4.09 2.72 -20.43
C ILE A 3 -2.88 3.63 -20.15
N LEU A 4 -1.70 3.04 -19.96
CA LEU A 4 -0.47 3.79 -19.66
C LEU A 4 -0.06 4.67 -20.84
N CYS A 5 -0.16 4.16 -22.07
CA CYS A 5 0.10 4.94 -23.29
C CYS A 5 -0.86 6.13 -23.42
N GLN A 6 -2.14 5.96 -23.11
CA GLN A 6 -3.12 7.05 -23.13
C GLN A 6 -2.76 8.14 -22.11
N ILE A 7 -2.36 7.76 -20.89
CA ILE A 7 -1.93 8.71 -19.87
C ILE A 7 -0.66 9.45 -20.32
N CYS A 8 0.36 8.71 -20.81
CA CYS A 8 1.58 9.30 -21.35
C CYS A 8 1.29 10.28 -22.50
N LYS A 9 0.36 9.96 -23.39
CA LYS A 9 -0.06 10.86 -24.47
C LYS A 9 -0.64 12.17 -23.94
N GLN A 10 -1.47 12.13 -22.90
CA GLN A 10 -2.05 13.34 -22.32
C GLN A 10 -1.04 14.18 -21.54
N LEU A 11 -0.04 13.53 -20.94
CA LEU A 11 1.04 14.19 -20.22
C LEU A 11 2.14 14.75 -21.15
N ASN A 12 2.35 14.13 -22.31
CA ASN A 12 3.33 14.58 -23.29
C ASN A 12 2.95 15.95 -23.85
N ASP A 13 3.89 16.89 -23.87
CA ASP A 13 3.67 18.25 -24.38
C ASP A 13 2.50 19.00 -23.71
N HIS A 14 2.16 18.64 -22.46
CA HIS A 14 1.02 19.24 -21.76
C HIS A 14 1.17 20.78 -21.64
N PRO A 15 0.12 21.58 -21.92
CA PRO A 15 0.20 23.06 -21.95
C PRO A 15 0.72 23.71 -20.67
N ALA A 16 0.54 23.06 -19.52
CA ALA A 16 1.09 23.50 -18.23
C ALA A 16 2.62 23.62 -18.23
N MET A 17 3.32 22.83 -19.07
CA MET A 17 4.78 22.90 -19.18
C MET A 17 5.27 24.07 -20.05
N ARG A 18 4.41 24.60 -20.92
CA ARG A 18 4.77 25.66 -21.89
C ARG A 18 4.50 27.07 -21.37
N ASP A 19 3.37 27.27 -20.68
CA ASP A 19 2.90 28.58 -20.22
C ASP A 19 3.09 28.79 -18.71
N LYS A 20 4.33 29.03 -18.24
CA LYS A 20 4.55 29.48 -16.84
C LYS A 20 4.08 30.93 -16.57
N LYS A 21 3.70 31.68 -17.61
CA LYS A 21 3.29 33.09 -17.56
C LYS A 21 2.03 33.34 -18.42
N SER A 22 0.98 32.55 -18.23
CA SER A 22 -0.32 32.84 -18.85
C SER A 22 -0.86 34.20 -18.37
N ARG A 23 -1.45 34.98 -19.27
CA ARG A 23 -2.14 36.25 -18.94
C ARG A 23 -3.40 36.04 -18.08
N ASN A 24 -3.91 34.81 -18.00
CA ASN A 24 -5.04 34.44 -17.15
C ASN A 24 -4.57 33.43 -16.07
N PRO A 25 -4.48 33.85 -14.79
CA PRO A 25 -4.03 33.00 -13.67
C PRO A 25 -4.89 31.76 -13.45
N GLU A 26 -6.22 31.88 -13.51
CA GLU A 26 -7.14 30.76 -13.26
C GLU A 26 -6.96 29.63 -14.28
N LYS A 27 -6.78 29.99 -15.55
CA LYS A 27 -6.48 29.00 -16.61
C LYS A 27 -5.12 28.35 -16.44
N SER A 28 -4.15 29.05 -15.87
CA SER A 28 -2.82 28.51 -15.57
C SER A 28 -2.90 27.46 -14.45
N GLU A 29 -3.58 27.81 -13.36
CA GLU A 29 -3.78 26.93 -12.21
C GLU A 29 -4.57 25.66 -12.60
N GLN A 30 -5.62 25.81 -13.42
CA GLN A 30 -6.39 24.67 -13.91
C GLN A 30 -5.52 23.71 -14.75
N ARG A 31 -4.64 24.23 -15.60
CA ARG A 31 -3.71 23.42 -16.40
C ARG A 31 -2.70 22.70 -15.52
N GLU A 32 -2.16 23.37 -14.51
CA GLU A 32 -1.22 22.75 -13.56
C GLU A 32 -1.90 21.63 -12.77
N LYS A 33 -3.13 21.85 -12.27
CA LYS A 33 -3.93 20.81 -11.63
C LYS A 33 -4.20 19.62 -12.55
N SER A 34 -4.53 19.88 -13.82
CA SER A 34 -4.72 18.82 -14.82
C SER A 34 -3.45 17.99 -15.02
N TYR A 35 -2.30 18.65 -15.11
CA TYR A 35 -1.01 18.00 -15.28
C TYR A 35 -0.64 17.13 -14.07
N MET A 36 -0.80 17.66 -12.86
CA MET A 36 -0.60 16.92 -11.61
C MET A 36 -1.51 15.70 -11.51
N ARG A 37 -2.80 15.85 -11.86
CA ARG A 37 -3.77 14.74 -11.89
C ARG A 37 -3.36 13.63 -12.85
N GLY A 38 -2.82 13.97 -14.02
CA GLY A 38 -2.32 12.96 -14.96
C GLY A 38 -1.14 12.14 -14.39
N TRP A 39 -0.23 12.79 -13.67
CA TRP A 39 0.89 12.10 -12.99
C TRP A 39 0.42 11.24 -11.82
N PHE A 40 -0.52 11.72 -11.01
CA PHE A 40 -1.10 10.89 -9.95
C PHE A 40 -1.87 9.70 -10.53
N LEU A 41 -2.64 9.91 -11.61
CA LEU A 41 -3.32 8.82 -12.31
C LEU A 41 -2.32 7.77 -12.82
N LEU A 42 -1.18 8.20 -13.37
CA LEU A 42 -0.11 7.28 -13.75
C LEU A 42 0.38 6.46 -12.56
N CYS A 43 0.64 7.09 -11.41
CA CYS A 43 1.11 6.40 -10.20
C CYS A 43 0.06 5.43 -9.65
N LEU A 44 -1.22 5.81 -9.64
CA LEU A 44 -2.33 4.94 -9.24
C LEU A 44 -2.36 3.68 -10.11
N CYS A 45 -2.30 3.83 -11.45
CA CYS A 45 -2.26 2.69 -12.36
C CYS A 45 -1.02 1.82 -12.14
N LEU A 46 0.15 2.43 -11.92
CA LEU A 46 1.39 1.70 -11.69
C LEU A 46 1.38 0.91 -10.38
N TYR A 47 0.72 1.39 -9.32
CA TYR A 47 0.49 0.59 -8.11
C TYR A 47 -0.46 -0.58 -8.37
N SER A 48 -1.48 -0.40 -9.22
CA SER A 48 -2.41 -1.49 -9.53
C SER A 48 -1.78 -2.58 -10.39
N PHE A 49 -1.08 -2.21 -11.47
CA PHE A 49 -0.54 -3.15 -12.44
C PHE A 49 0.76 -2.64 -13.11
N PRO A 50 1.74 -3.53 -13.37
CA PRO A 50 2.97 -3.18 -14.07
C PRO A 50 2.71 -3.00 -15.58
N PRO A 51 3.54 -2.20 -16.28
CA PRO A 51 3.56 -2.20 -17.74
C PRO A 51 4.04 -3.55 -18.29
N GLY A 52 3.61 -3.87 -19.51
CA GLY A 52 4.12 -4.99 -20.28
C GLY A 52 5.60 -4.85 -20.60
N SER A 53 6.25 -5.98 -20.85
CA SER A 53 7.70 -6.07 -21.12
C SER A 53 8.15 -5.22 -22.32
N ASN A 54 7.29 -5.02 -23.31
CA ASN A 54 7.59 -4.19 -24.48
C ASN A 54 7.51 -2.68 -24.17
N LEU A 55 6.67 -2.29 -23.21
CA LEU A 55 6.40 -0.89 -22.87
C LEU A 55 7.35 -0.36 -21.78
N VAL A 56 7.76 -1.19 -20.82
CA VAL A 56 8.46 -0.76 -19.60
C VAL A 56 9.67 0.16 -19.86
N ARG A 57 10.49 -0.15 -20.87
CA ARG A 57 11.67 0.67 -21.22
C ARG A 57 11.29 2.07 -21.68
N PHE A 58 10.21 2.20 -22.46
CA PHE A 58 9.73 3.47 -22.96
C PHE A 58 9.05 4.26 -21.85
N LEU A 59 8.29 3.56 -20.98
CA LEU A 59 7.64 4.18 -19.84
C LEU A 59 8.66 4.74 -18.84
N ARG A 60 9.73 3.99 -18.51
CA ARG A 60 10.81 4.50 -17.65
C ARG A 60 11.48 5.73 -18.25
N ASN A 61 11.80 5.70 -19.54
CA ASN A 61 12.35 6.88 -20.22
C ASN A 61 11.37 8.07 -20.16
N PHE A 62 10.07 7.83 -20.35
CA PHE A 62 9.06 8.87 -20.20
C PHE A 62 9.03 9.45 -18.78
N VAL A 63 9.00 8.58 -17.76
CA VAL A 63 8.98 8.96 -16.34
C VAL A 63 10.20 9.80 -15.96
N GLN A 64 11.40 9.39 -16.39
CA GLN A 64 12.66 10.10 -16.12
C GLN A 64 12.70 11.53 -16.69
N ASN A 65 11.93 11.82 -17.74
CA ASN A 65 11.82 13.15 -18.34
C ASN A 65 10.68 13.99 -17.72
N GLY A 66 10.02 13.49 -16.68
CA GLY A 66 8.96 14.19 -15.95
C GLY A 66 9.45 15.23 -14.94
N PRO A 67 8.52 15.88 -14.21
CA PRO A 67 8.85 16.78 -13.10
C PRO A 67 9.60 16.01 -12.00
N PRO A 68 10.73 16.51 -11.46
CA PRO A 68 11.63 15.71 -10.61
C PRO A 68 10.94 14.94 -9.46
N ASN A 69 10.06 15.60 -8.70
CA ASN A 69 9.38 14.95 -7.56
C ASN A 69 8.39 13.86 -8.00
N LEU A 70 7.64 14.11 -9.07
CA LEU A 70 6.65 13.16 -9.61
C LEU A 70 7.33 12.01 -10.35
N ALA A 71 8.41 12.29 -11.07
CA ALA A 71 9.24 11.30 -11.75
C ALA A 71 9.87 10.32 -10.75
N ASN A 72 10.48 10.84 -9.69
CA ASN A 72 11.07 10.02 -8.63
C ASN A 72 10.02 9.15 -7.94
N PHE A 73 8.84 9.71 -7.66
CA PHE A 73 7.75 8.96 -7.07
C PHE A 73 7.24 7.87 -8.02
N ALA A 74 6.99 8.18 -9.30
CA ALA A 74 6.54 7.19 -10.28
C ALA A 74 7.54 6.06 -10.51
N GLU A 75 8.85 6.33 -10.51
CA GLU A 75 9.88 5.29 -10.60
C GLU A 75 9.91 4.44 -9.31
N PHE A 76 9.75 5.06 -8.14
CA PHE A 76 9.59 4.34 -6.87
C PHE A 76 8.39 3.39 -6.92
N VAL A 77 7.22 3.88 -7.33
CA VAL A 77 5.99 3.08 -7.49
C VAL A 77 6.25 1.91 -8.43
N LEU A 78 6.77 2.19 -9.63
CA LEU A 78 7.05 1.18 -10.64
C LEU A 78 7.95 0.07 -10.09
N ARG A 79 9.02 0.45 -9.38
CA ARG A 79 9.93 -0.50 -8.75
C ARG A 79 9.21 -1.34 -7.70
N ARG A 80 8.41 -0.72 -6.83
CA ARG A 80 7.66 -1.41 -5.78
C ARG A 80 6.72 -2.47 -6.36
N THR A 81 5.93 -2.11 -7.38
CA THR A 81 5.02 -3.06 -8.07
C THR A 81 5.79 -4.21 -8.74
N TYR A 82 6.99 -3.98 -9.28
CA TYR A 82 7.80 -5.08 -9.83
C TYR A 82 8.34 -6.03 -8.77
N VAL A 83 8.64 -5.55 -7.55
CA VAL A 83 9.14 -6.37 -6.45
C VAL A 83 8.01 -7.17 -5.81
N ASN A 84 6.89 -6.50 -5.54
CA ASN A 84 5.79 -7.07 -4.74
C ASN A 84 4.64 -7.65 -5.57
N GLY A 85 4.65 -7.41 -6.88
CA GLY A 85 3.67 -7.95 -7.81
C GLY A 85 2.51 -6.99 -8.07
N SER A 86 1.50 -7.50 -8.79
CA SER A 86 0.29 -6.73 -9.10
C SER A 86 -0.72 -6.86 -7.97
N ARG A 87 -1.53 -5.82 -7.79
CA ARG A 87 -2.66 -5.84 -6.86
C ARG A 87 -3.77 -6.75 -7.38
N ASN A 88 -4.48 -7.41 -6.47
CA ASN A 88 -5.68 -8.19 -6.83
C ASN A 88 -6.95 -7.36 -6.73
N GLU A 89 -6.92 -6.27 -5.97
CA GLU A 89 -8.03 -5.35 -5.76
C GLU A 89 -7.67 -3.94 -6.25
N PRO A 90 -8.65 -3.08 -6.58
CA PRO A 90 -8.39 -1.68 -6.82
C PRO A 90 -7.81 -1.00 -5.57
N LEU A 91 -7.12 0.13 -5.74
CA LEU A 91 -6.61 0.89 -4.59
C LEU A 91 -7.78 1.43 -3.75
N SER A 92 -7.60 1.41 -2.42
CA SER A 92 -8.58 1.95 -1.46
C SER A 92 -8.64 3.48 -1.51
N MET A 93 -9.69 4.06 -0.91
CA MET A 93 -9.83 5.50 -0.83
C MET A 93 -8.68 6.16 -0.05
N GLU A 94 -8.19 5.53 1.01
CA GLU A 94 -7.03 5.99 1.79
C GLU A 94 -5.77 6.01 0.93
N GLU A 95 -5.53 4.96 0.15
CA GLU A 95 -4.37 4.88 -0.74
C GLU A 95 -4.41 5.98 -1.81
N ILE A 96 -5.57 6.16 -2.44
CA ILE A 96 -5.80 7.21 -3.45
C ILE A 96 -5.55 8.59 -2.83
N ASN A 97 -6.09 8.84 -1.64
CA ASN A 97 -5.90 10.09 -0.91
C ASN A 97 -4.44 10.36 -0.55
N ALA A 98 -3.71 9.34 -0.09
CA ALA A 98 -2.31 9.46 0.27
C ALA A 98 -1.44 9.79 -0.96
N ILE A 99 -1.69 9.11 -2.09
CA ILE A 99 -0.98 9.33 -3.35
C ILE A 99 -1.24 10.74 -3.90
N GLN A 100 -2.49 11.21 -3.91
CA GLN A 100 -2.84 12.54 -4.41
C GLN A 100 -2.27 13.67 -3.54
N LYS A 101 -2.14 13.45 -2.23
CA LYS A 101 -1.56 14.42 -1.29
C LYS A 101 -0.04 14.31 -1.18
N ALA A 102 0.57 13.32 -1.85
CA ALA A 102 1.97 12.96 -1.66
C ALA A 102 2.34 12.80 -0.17
N SER A 103 1.43 12.19 0.61
CA SER A 103 1.60 11.97 2.03
C SER A 103 1.95 10.50 2.31
N PRO A 104 2.74 10.22 3.37
CA PRO A 104 3.02 8.85 3.76
C PRO A 104 1.72 8.14 4.15
N LEU A 105 1.64 6.85 3.82
CA LEU A 105 0.60 5.97 4.32
C LEU A 105 1.16 5.28 5.58
N GLN A 106 0.36 5.25 6.64
CA GLN A 106 0.75 4.60 7.89
C GLN A 106 -0.45 3.84 8.43
N ILE A 107 -0.23 2.61 8.86
CA ILE A 107 -1.22 1.84 9.60
C ILE A 107 -0.74 1.61 11.03
N ASN A 108 -1.68 1.42 11.93
CA ASN A 108 -1.43 1.01 13.30
C ASN A 108 -1.79 -0.46 13.43
N VAL A 109 -0.86 -1.28 13.91
CA VAL A 109 -1.06 -2.71 14.11
C VAL A 109 -1.05 -3.01 15.60
N LYS A 110 -2.15 -3.59 16.09
CA LYS A 110 -2.26 -4.07 17.46
C LYS A 110 -1.44 -5.35 17.61
N VAL A 111 -0.61 -5.43 18.65
CA VAL A 111 0.04 -6.69 19.02
C VAL A 111 -0.98 -7.56 19.77
N ILE A 112 -1.13 -8.82 19.39
CA ILE A 112 -2.17 -9.70 19.96
C ILE A 112 -2.08 -9.76 21.50
N HIS A 113 -3.24 -9.59 22.16
CA HIS A 113 -3.41 -9.49 23.63
C HIS A 113 -2.50 -8.52 24.38
N SER A 114 -1.80 -7.65 23.65
CA SER A 114 -1.04 -6.56 24.22
C SER A 114 -1.86 -5.27 24.18
N VAL A 115 -1.53 -4.35 25.08
CA VAL A 115 -1.97 -2.95 25.00
C VAL A 115 -1.19 -2.17 23.93
N GLU A 116 -0.12 -2.75 23.41
CA GLU A 116 0.77 -2.13 22.45
C GLU A 116 0.17 -2.10 21.05
N THR A 117 0.34 -0.96 20.39
CA THR A 117 -0.03 -0.75 18.99
C THR A 117 1.15 -0.07 18.31
N LEU A 118 1.63 -0.68 17.23
CA LEU A 118 2.84 -0.27 16.54
C LEU A 118 2.50 0.38 15.19
N PRO A 119 3.06 1.56 14.88
CA PRO A 119 2.90 2.19 13.58
C PRO A 119 3.82 1.53 12.54
N ILE A 120 3.31 1.32 11.33
CA ILE A 120 4.07 0.87 10.17
C ILE A 120 3.89 1.86 9.03
N CYS A 121 4.99 2.40 8.53
CA CYS A 121 5.01 3.16 7.29
C CYS A 121 4.81 2.21 6.11
N CYS A 122 3.81 2.49 5.29
CA CYS A 122 3.41 1.65 4.18
C CYS A 122 3.37 2.45 2.88
N ASP A 123 3.26 1.72 1.78
CA ASP A 123 2.82 2.21 0.49
C ASP A 123 1.76 1.25 -0.09
N ALA A 124 1.17 1.63 -1.22
CA ALA A 124 0.12 0.85 -1.86
C ALA A 124 0.59 -0.53 -2.38
N ALA A 125 1.89 -0.81 -2.37
CA ALA A 125 2.48 -2.10 -2.72
C ALA A 125 2.96 -2.89 -1.48
N THR A 126 2.77 -2.39 -0.26
CA THR A 126 3.19 -3.10 0.96
C THR A 126 2.47 -4.44 1.08
N ILE A 127 3.26 -5.51 1.26
CA ILE A 127 2.77 -6.88 1.46
C ILE A 127 2.86 -7.27 2.93
N ALA A 128 2.09 -8.30 3.32
CA ALA A 128 2.04 -8.78 4.70
C ALA A 128 3.43 -9.20 5.22
N GLU A 129 4.25 -9.86 4.40
CA GLU A 129 5.62 -10.26 4.74
C GLU A 129 6.49 -9.07 5.19
N GLU A 130 6.41 -7.93 4.49
CA GLU A 130 7.18 -6.73 4.82
C GLU A 130 6.71 -6.11 6.15
N ALA A 131 5.40 -6.05 6.34
CA ALA A 131 4.80 -5.53 7.57
C ALA A 131 5.13 -6.42 8.78
N CYS A 132 5.03 -7.74 8.64
CA CYS A 132 5.44 -8.69 9.68
C CYS A 132 6.93 -8.57 10.03
N THR A 133 7.79 -8.42 9.01
CA THR A 133 9.23 -8.25 9.22
C THR A 133 9.53 -6.97 10.00
N GLU A 134 8.86 -5.87 9.65
CA GLU A 134 9.04 -4.60 10.36
C GLU A 134 8.51 -4.66 11.80
N LEU A 135 7.36 -5.30 12.03
CA LEU A 135 6.82 -5.50 13.39
C LEU A 135 7.72 -6.37 14.25
N ALA A 136 8.19 -7.50 13.72
CA ALA A 136 9.11 -8.37 14.44
C ALA A 136 10.40 -7.62 14.80
N ARG A 137 10.92 -6.79 13.89
CA ARG A 137 12.08 -5.92 14.14
C ARG A 137 11.80 -4.89 15.24
N GLN A 138 10.62 -4.25 15.26
CA GLN A 138 10.25 -3.29 16.30
C GLN A 138 10.09 -3.96 17.67
N LEU A 139 9.58 -5.18 17.71
CA LEU A 139 9.38 -5.99 18.92
C LEU A 139 10.64 -6.73 19.38
N ASN A 140 11.71 -6.75 18.58
CA ASN A 140 12.91 -7.58 18.79
C ASN A 140 12.62 -9.08 18.83
N ILE A 141 11.63 -9.52 18.05
CA ILE A 141 11.38 -10.94 17.78
C ILE A 141 12.47 -11.45 16.84
N THR A 142 13.10 -12.55 17.22
CA THR A 142 14.20 -13.17 16.48
C THR A 142 13.70 -14.25 15.54
N GLU A 143 12.69 -15.02 15.95
CA GLU A 143 12.08 -16.07 15.13
C GLU A 143 10.80 -15.56 14.47
N THR A 144 10.93 -15.13 13.21
CA THR A 144 9.85 -14.49 12.45
C THR A 144 8.92 -15.48 11.75
N PHE A 145 9.32 -16.75 11.59
CA PHE A 145 8.49 -17.73 10.88
C PHE A 145 7.12 -17.88 11.54
N GLY A 146 6.06 -17.88 10.74
CA GLY A 146 4.70 -18.11 11.23
C GLY A 146 4.04 -16.93 11.94
N TRP A 147 4.75 -15.82 12.15
CA TRP A 147 4.12 -14.54 12.48
C TRP A 147 3.40 -13.96 11.27
N SER A 148 2.22 -13.41 11.51
CA SER A 148 1.27 -13.08 10.46
C SER A 148 0.41 -11.88 10.83
N LEU A 149 -0.26 -11.31 9.83
CA LEU A 149 -1.26 -10.26 10.02
C LEU A 149 -2.68 -10.80 9.87
N PHE A 150 -3.53 -10.34 10.77
CA PHE A 150 -4.96 -10.51 10.76
C PHE A 150 -5.62 -9.14 10.66
N ALA A 151 -6.77 -9.06 10.00
CA ALA A 151 -7.62 -7.89 10.00
C ALA A 151 -8.96 -8.25 10.63
N GLU A 152 -9.45 -7.41 11.53
CA GLU A 152 -10.80 -7.52 12.08
C GLU A 152 -11.61 -6.30 11.66
N SER A 153 -12.84 -6.54 11.17
CA SER A 153 -13.79 -5.49 10.83
C SER A 153 -15.22 -5.99 11.09
N ASN A 154 -16.02 -5.22 11.84
CA ASN A 154 -17.41 -5.55 12.17
C ASN A 154 -17.61 -6.96 12.79
N SER A 155 -16.69 -7.39 13.66
CA SER A 155 -16.66 -8.75 14.26
C SER A 155 -16.43 -9.88 13.24
N GLU A 156 -16.07 -9.56 12.00
CA GLU A 156 -15.57 -10.51 11.02
C GLU A 156 -14.05 -10.43 10.96
N GLY A 157 -13.43 -11.60 10.98
CA GLY A 157 -11.99 -11.75 10.94
C GLY A 157 -11.49 -12.19 9.56
N TYR A 158 -10.43 -11.56 9.08
CA TYR A 158 -9.84 -11.77 7.78
C TYR A 158 -8.35 -12.08 7.94
N SER A 159 -7.95 -13.28 7.55
CA SER A 159 -6.53 -13.60 7.48
C SER A 159 -5.91 -12.92 6.27
N ILE A 160 -4.93 -12.05 6.50
CA ILE A 160 -4.08 -11.49 5.45
C ILE A 160 -2.93 -12.47 5.17
N GLY A 161 -2.50 -13.21 6.19
CA GLY A 161 -1.45 -14.21 6.08
C GLY A 161 -0.06 -13.61 6.27
N PHE A 162 0.95 -14.44 5.99
CA PHE A 162 2.38 -14.13 6.13
C PHE A 162 3.10 -14.05 4.78
N ASN A 163 2.33 -14.08 3.68
CA ASN A 163 2.84 -14.22 2.31
C ASN A 163 2.89 -12.87 1.57
N LYS A 164 2.96 -12.95 0.24
CA LYS A 164 3.00 -11.83 -0.70
C LYS A 164 1.63 -11.18 -0.96
N ASP A 165 0.67 -11.36 -0.06
CA ASP A 165 -0.62 -10.71 -0.16
C ASP A 165 -0.48 -9.22 0.19
N HIS A 166 -1.08 -8.36 -0.64
CA HIS A 166 -1.01 -6.92 -0.44
C HIS A 166 -1.90 -6.51 0.74
N LEU A 167 -1.32 -5.75 1.66
CA LEU A 167 -1.97 -5.33 2.89
C LEU A 167 -3.26 -4.54 2.63
N PHE A 168 -3.30 -3.72 1.59
CA PHE A 168 -4.46 -2.87 1.29
C PHE A 168 -5.52 -3.55 0.41
N ASP A 169 -5.30 -4.79 -0.07
CA ASP A 169 -6.35 -5.54 -0.78
C ASP A 169 -7.52 -5.84 0.15
N ILE A 170 -7.29 -6.14 1.43
CA ILE A 170 -8.39 -6.37 2.37
C ILE A 170 -9.18 -5.09 2.63
N LEU A 171 -8.52 -3.94 2.77
CA LEU A 171 -9.18 -2.65 2.97
C LEU A 171 -10.09 -2.33 1.77
N SER A 172 -9.58 -2.48 0.55
CA SER A 172 -10.35 -2.28 -0.68
C SER A 172 -11.59 -3.18 -0.77
N ARG A 173 -11.47 -4.47 -0.39
CA ARG A 173 -12.62 -5.39 -0.33
C ARG A 173 -13.70 -4.92 0.63
N LEU A 174 -13.30 -4.45 1.81
CA LEU A 174 -14.23 -3.95 2.82
C LEU A 174 -14.96 -2.69 2.33
N GLU A 175 -14.24 -1.74 1.72
CA GLU A 175 -14.83 -0.55 1.11
C GLU A 175 -15.85 -0.91 0.04
N MET A 176 -15.51 -1.86 -0.85
CA MET A 176 -16.41 -2.35 -1.89
C MET A 176 -17.65 -3.01 -1.29
N GLY A 177 -17.49 -3.74 -0.19
CA GLY A 177 -18.60 -4.30 0.59
C GLY A 177 -19.57 -3.22 1.10
N GLN A 178 -19.04 -2.09 1.60
CA GLN A 178 -19.87 -0.97 2.04
C GLN A 178 -20.63 -0.30 0.88
N ILE A 179 -19.95 -0.10 -0.26
CA ILE A 179 -20.58 0.44 -1.45
C ILE A 179 -21.75 -0.44 -1.91
N GLN A 180 -21.58 -1.77 -1.90
CA GLN A 180 -22.62 -2.72 -2.29
C GLN A 180 -23.84 -2.69 -1.34
N LYS A 181 -23.62 -2.37 -0.07
CA LYS A 181 -24.68 -2.16 0.94
C LYS A 181 -25.34 -0.78 0.82
N GLY A 182 -24.83 0.11 -0.03
CA GLY A 182 -25.29 1.49 -0.14
C GLY A 182 -24.78 2.40 1.00
N GLU A 183 -23.73 1.97 1.69
CA GLU A 183 -23.07 2.70 2.77
C GLU A 183 -21.87 3.50 2.25
N ASP A 184 -21.32 4.37 3.09
CA ASP A 184 -20.13 5.14 2.76
C ASP A 184 -18.88 4.23 2.80
N PRO A 185 -18.09 4.12 1.72
CA PRO A 185 -16.86 3.32 1.72
C PRO A 185 -15.85 3.74 2.78
N ARG A 186 -15.90 5.00 3.24
CA ARG A 186 -14.98 5.50 4.28
C ARG A 186 -15.34 5.01 5.69
N ASN A 187 -16.51 4.41 5.86
CA ASN A 187 -16.95 3.83 7.12
C ASN A 187 -16.51 2.36 7.22
N VAL A 188 -15.23 2.10 6.97
CA VAL A 188 -14.60 0.82 7.25
C VAL A 188 -13.82 0.96 8.55
N ASP A 189 -14.28 0.27 9.59
CA ASP A 189 -13.54 0.13 10.84
C ASP A 189 -12.72 -1.16 10.76
N ILE A 190 -11.42 -1.02 10.51
CA ILE A 190 -10.48 -2.14 10.37
C ILE A 190 -9.40 -2.04 11.44
N THR A 191 -9.16 -3.13 12.14
CA THR A 191 -8.04 -3.29 13.06
C THR A 191 -7.09 -4.35 12.53
N PHE A 192 -5.85 -3.97 12.26
CA PHE A 192 -4.78 -4.91 11.95
C PHE A 192 -4.19 -5.46 13.25
N ILE A 193 -4.00 -6.79 13.30
CA ILE A 193 -3.52 -7.52 14.48
C ILE A 193 -2.33 -8.37 14.07
N PHE A 194 -1.24 -8.28 14.83
CA PHE A 194 -0.04 -9.10 14.67
C PHE A 194 -0.10 -10.31 15.60
N CYS A 195 -0.02 -11.52 15.05
CA CYS A 195 -0.21 -12.77 15.80
C CYS A 195 0.59 -13.94 15.20
N LYS A 196 0.73 -15.02 15.97
CA LYS A 196 1.35 -16.27 15.51
C LYS A 196 0.29 -17.17 14.87
N GLN A 197 0.46 -17.54 13.60
CA GLN A 197 -0.46 -18.44 12.89
C GLN A 197 0.11 -19.82 12.59
N LEU A 198 1.44 -19.94 12.46
CA LEU A 198 2.12 -21.21 12.18
C LEU A 198 3.21 -21.46 13.21
N PHE A 199 3.41 -22.74 13.54
CA PHE A 199 4.49 -23.20 14.40
C PHE A 199 5.38 -24.15 13.59
N ALA A 200 6.68 -23.91 13.59
CA ALA A 200 7.61 -24.78 12.87
C ALA A 200 7.98 -25.98 13.75
N PRO A 201 8.08 -27.22 13.21
CA PRO A 201 8.57 -28.37 13.98
C PRO A 201 10.02 -28.22 14.48
N TRP A 202 10.79 -27.32 13.89
CA TRP A 202 12.19 -27.03 14.21
C TRP A 202 12.36 -25.74 15.01
N GLU A 203 11.27 -25.10 15.40
CA GLU A 203 11.30 -23.82 16.09
C GLU A 203 11.96 -23.98 17.47
N ASN A 204 13.05 -23.25 17.70
CA ASN A 204 13.67 -23.15 19.01
C ASN A 204 13.43 -21.75 19.57
N LEU A 205 12.55 -21.67 20.57
CA LEU A 205 12.18 -20.42 21.23
C LEU A 205 13.03 -20.11 22.47
N ASP A 206 14.01 -20.95 22.82
CA ASP A 206 14.80 -20.81 24.05
C ASP A 206 15.51 -19.44 24.14
N ASP A 207 15.86 -18.86 22.99
CA ASP A 207 16.51 -17.55 22.86
C ASP A 207 15.56 -16.41 22.45
N ASP A 208 14.23 -16.65 22.39
CA ASP A 208 13.21 -15.66 22.02
C ASP A 208 12.09 -15.54 23.07
N PRO A 209 12.38 -14.94 24.24
CA PRO A 209 11.41 -14.82 25.33
C PRO A 209 10.20 -13.97 24.94
N ILE A 210 10.38 -13.00 24.03
CA ILE A 210 9.29 -12.12 23.57
C ILE A 210 8.28 -12.92 22.76
N SER A 211 8.75 -13.77 21.85
CA SER A 211 7.88 -14.68 21.11
C SER A 211 7.13 -15.62 22.05
N ILE A 212 7.80 -16.19 23.05
CA ILE A 212 7.16 -17.07 24.04
C ILE A 212 6.02 -16.35 24.76
N ASP A 213 6.26 -15.15 25.28
CA ASP A 213 5.26 -14.40 26.04
C ASP A 213 4.03 -14.08 25.19
N LEU A 214 4.24 -13.59 23.96
CA LEU A 214 3.15 -13.26 23.05
C LEU A 214 2.36 -14.51 22.60
N ILE A 215 3.06 -15.62 22.33
CA ILE A 215 2.42 -16.91 21.98
C ILE A 215 1.62 -17.44 23.16
N TYR A 216 2.17 -17.36 24.37
CA TYR A 216 1.50 -17.81 25.60
C TYR A 216 0.21 -17.03 25.84
N GLU A 217 0.25 -15.69 25.75
CA GLU A 217 -0.94 -14.84 25.87
C GLU A 217 -1.97 -15.16 24.77
N GLN A 218 -1.53 -15.40 23.54
CA GLN A 218 -2.40 -15.82 22.45
C GLN A 218 -3.08 -17.17 22.70
N ILE A 219 -2.35 -18.16 23.23
CA ILE A 219 -2.93 -19.48 23.49
C ILE A 219 -3.98 -19.42 24.62
N ILE A 220 -3.75 -18.61 25.65
CA ILE A 220 -4.65 -18.54 26.81
C ILE A 220 -5.90 -17.72 26.51
N ASN A 221 -5.77 -16.62 25.78
CA ASN A 221 -6.87 -15.70 25.53
C ASN A 221 -7.59 -15.97 24.20
N GLY A 222 -7.05 -16.84 23.33
CA GLY A 222 -7.61 -17.18 22.02
C GLY A 222 -7.14 -16.24 20.90
N MET A 223 -7.76 -16.33 19.73
CA MET A 223 -7.60 -15.33 18.65
C MET A 223 -8.61 -14.20 18.86
#